data_AF-A0A530CE20-F1
#
_entry.id   AF-A0A530CE20-F1
#
_cell.length_a   1.000
_cell.length_b   1.000
_cell.length_c   1.000
_cell.angle_alpha   90.00
_cell.angle_beta   90.00
_cell.angle_gamma   90.00
#
_symmetry.space_group_name_H-M   'P 1'
#
loop_
_entity.id
_entity.type
_entity.pdbx_description
1 polymer ?
#
loop_
_entity_poly.entity_id
_entity_poly.type
_entity_poly.pdbx_seq_one_letter_code
_entity_poly.pdbx_strand_id
1 'polypeptide(L)'
;MAENFRKSKPITDFGEVTEERLERCLMAAAYIVATHGREYGPIFDRLERDMEALIEAKKNDPVARAQRYLQAHTVAGALKAIR
;
A
#
# COMPACT_ATOMS: atom_id res chain seq x y z
N MET A 1 37.94 -23.67 14.73
CA MET A 1 36.75 -23.01 15.30
C MET A 1 35.70 -22.98 14.21
N ALA A 2 34.76 -23.94 14.19
CA ALA A 2 33.70 -23.97 13.18
C ALA A 2 32.49 -23.19 13.73
N GLU A 3 32.17 -22.08 13.08
CA GLU A 3 31.09 -21.18 13.45
C GLU A 3 29.74 -21.88 13.20
N ASN A 4 28.95 -22.04 14.27
CA ASN A 4 27.61 -22.63 14.23
C ASN A 4 26.64 -21.67 13.53
N PHE A 5 26.61 -21.66 12.21
CA PHE A 5 25.56 -21.00 11.43
C PHE A 5 24.25 -21.81 11.59
N ARG A 6 23.47 -21.51 12.63
CA ARG A 6 22.09 -22.02 12.75
C ARG A 6 21.34 -21.55 11.51
N LYS A 7 21.07 -22.44 10.56
CA LYS A 7 20.12 -22.19 9.46
C LYS A 7 18.77 -21.85 10.09
N SER A 8 18.45 -20.57 10.20
CA SER A 8 17.13 -20.12 10.62
C SER A 8 16.13 -20.53 9.55
N LYS A 9 14.91 -20.88 9.99
CA LYS A 9 13.79 -21.14 9.08
C LYS A 9 13.58 -19.87 8.24
N PRO A 10 13.36 -19.98 6.91
CA PRO A 10 13.08 -18.81 6.10
C PRO A 10 11.81 -18.14 6.64
N ILE A 11 11.90 -16.85 6.94
CA ILE A 11 10.73 -16.04 7.26
C ILE A 11 9.95 -15.94 5.95
N THR A 12 8.80 -16.61 5.92
CA THR A 12 7.90 -16.66 4.74
C THR A 12 6.60 -15.92 4.99
N ASP A 13 6.30 -15.61 6.25
CA ASP A 13 5.15 -14.82 6.66
C ASP A 13 5.61 -13.42 7.06
N PHE A 14 5.37 -12.46 6.17
CA PHE A 14 5.63 -11.05 6.41
C PHE A 14 4.38 -10.31 6.91
N GLY A 15 3.34 -11.05 7.31
CA GLY A 15 2.03 -10.53 7.69
C GLY A 15 1.21 -10.02 6.49
N GLU A 16 -0.01 -9.58 6.78
CA GLU A 16 -0.97 -9.09 5.77
C GLU A 16 -0.49 -7.80 5.09
N VAL A 17 -0.63 -7.73 3.77
CA VAL A 17 -0.35 -6.51 3.00
C VAL A 17 -1.56 -5.57 3.11
N THR A 18 -1.44 -4.54 3.96
CA THR A 18 -2.47 -3.50 4.11
C THR A 18 -2.05 -2.21 3.41
N GLU A 19 -3.01 -1.32 3.14
CA GLU A 19 -2.76 -0.01 2.54
C GLU A 19 -1.77 0.80 3.39
N GLU A 20 -2.01 0.87 4.70
CA GLU A 20 -1.18 1.65 5.62
C GLU A 20 0.25 1.10 5.71
N ARG A 21 0.42 -0.22 5.53
CA ARG A 21 1.75 -0.84 5.47
C ARG A 21 2.47 -0.46 4.18
N LEU A 22 1.78 -0.54 3.04
CA LEU A 22 2.34 -0.14 1.75
C LEU A 22 2.68 1.35 1.71
N GLU A 23 1.84 2.22 2.28
CA GLU A 23 2.14 3.66 2.41
C GLU A 23 3.43 3.92 3.18
N ARG A 24 3.60 3.26 4.34
CA ARG A 24 4.83 3.38 5.14
C ARG A 24 6.05 2.86 4.39
N CYS A 25 5.92 1.75 3.65
CA CYS A 25 6.99 1.22 2.82
C CYS A 25 7.35 2.17 1.68
N LEU A 26 6.37 2.78 1.02
CA LEU A 26 6.58 3.79 -0.02
C LEU A 26 7.29 5.02 0.52
N MET A 27 6.91 5.53 1.69
CA MET A 27 7.60 6.66 2.32
C MET A 27 9.07 6.33 2.61
N ALA A 28 9.34 5.15 3.17
CA ALA A 28 10.70 4.71 3.46
C ALA A 28 11.53 4.54 2.17
N ALA A 29 10.96 3.90 1.15
CA ALA A 29 11.62 3.72 -0.14
C ALA A 29 11.86 5.05 -0.85
N ALA A 30 10.91 6.00 -0.81
CA ALA A 30 11.07 7.35 -1.35
C ALA A 30 12.25 8.07 -0.68
N TYR A 31 12.35 8.00 0.65
CA TYR A 31 13.48 8.57 1.38
C TYR A 31 14.81 7.94 0.95
N ILE A 32 14.86 6.62 0.82
CA ILE A 32 16.06 5.90 0.37
C ILE A 32 16.46 6.31 -1.05
N VAL A 33 15.51 6.33 -1.99
CA VAL A 33 15.77 6.73 -3.39
C VAL A 33 16.24 8.18 -3.46
N ALA A 34 15.61 9.09 -2.71
CA ALA A 34 16.01 10.49 -2.67
C ALA A 34 17.41 10.69 -2.06
N THR A 35 17.79 9.86 -1.08
CA THR A 35 19.06 9.99 -0.36
C THR A 35 20.22 9.26 -1.06
N HIS A 36 19.97 8.06 -1.57
CA HIS A 36 20.99 7.14 -2.08
C HIS A 36 20.92 6.91 -3.60
N GLY A 37 19.90 7.45 -4.26
CA GLY A 37 19.83 7.53 -5.71
C GLY A 37 19.18 6.33 -6.39
N ARG A 38 19.40 6.26 -7.71
CA ARG A 38 18.63 5.43 -8.66
C ARG A 38 18.73 3.93 -8.42
N GLU A 39 19.75 3.44 -7.72
CA GLU A 39 19.94 2.02 -7.41
C GLU A 39 18.72 1.40 -6.70
N TYR A 40 18.02 2.19 -5.89
CA TYR A 40 16.84 1.75 -5.15
C TYR A 40 15.52 1.96 -5.90
N GLY A 41 15.55 2.58 -7.08
CA GLY A 41 14.38 2.83 -7.92
C GLY A 41 13.53 1.59 -8.17
N PRO A 42 14.10 0.42 -8.53
CA PRO A 42 13.31 -0.79 -8.78
C PRO A 42 12.45 -1.25 -7.59
N ILE A 43 12.90 -1.01 -6.35
CA ILE A 43 12.12 -1.35 -5.15
C ILE A 43 10.96 -0.37 -5.00
N PHE A 44 11.22 0.92 -5.22
CA PHE A 44 10.20 1.95 -5.18
C PHE A 44 9.11 1.71 -6.24
N ASP A 45 9.50 1.47 -7.50
CA ASP A 45 8.59 1.17 -8.61
C ASP A 45 7.70 -0.05 -8.31
N ARG A 46 8.27 -1.08 -7.66
CA ARG A 46 7.51 -2.26 -7.26
C ARG A 46 6.43 -1.91 -6.23
N LEU A 47 6.80 -1.12 -5.21
CA LEU A 47 5.86 -0.72 -4.16
C LEU A 47 4.73 0.17 -4.71
N GLU A 48 5.02 1.01 -5.71
CA GLU A 48 3.98 1.80 -6.40
C GLU A 48 2.97 0.89 -7.10
N ARG A 49 3.45 -0.13 -7.83
CA ARG A 49 2.57 -1.11 -8.49
C ARG A 49 1.73 -1.92 -7.50
N ASP A 50 2.32 -2.33 -6.38
CA ASP A 50 1.60 -3.07 -5.34
C ASP A 50 0.47 -2.20 -4.74
N MET A 51 0.73 -0.91 -4.54
CA MET A 51 -0.30 0.05 -4.10
C MET A 51 -1.39 0.25 -5.15
N GLU A 52 -1.03 0.42 -6.43
CA GLU A 52 -2.00 0.53 -7.52
C GLU A 52 -2.89 -0.72 -7.61
N ALA A 53 -2.30 -1.91 -7.51
CA ALA A 53 -3.04 -3.17 -7.51
C ALA A 53 -4.01 -3.27 -6.32
N LEU A 54 -3.60 -2.83 -5.13
CA LEU A 54 -4.46 -2.78 -3.95
C LEU A 54 -5.64 -1.81 -4.15
N ILE A 55 -5.36 -0.60 -4.65
CA ILE A 55 -6.38 0.41 -4.94
C ILE A 55 -7.38 -0.12 -5.98
N GLU A 56 -6.88 -0.78 -7.02
CA GLU A 56 -7.72 -1.35 -8.08
C GLU A 56 -8.57 -2.51 -7.58
N ALA A 57 -8.02 -3.39 -6.73
CA ALA A 57 -8.80 -4.43 -6.07
C ALA A 57 -9.94 -3.82 -5.22
N LYS A 58 -9.67 -2.75 -4.47
CA LYS A 58 -10.69 -2.03 -3.68
C LYS A 58 -11.75 -1.34 -4.53
N LYS A 59 -11.40 -0.85 -5.72
CA LYS A 59 -12.37 -0.29 -6.67
C LYS A 59 -13.29 -1.36 -7.23
N ASN A 60 -12.80 -2.58 -7.44
CA ASN A 60 -13.59 -3.67 -7.98
C ASN A 60 -14.46 -4.38 -6.94
N ASP A 61 -14.31 -4.06 -5.65
CA ASP A 61 -15.22 -4.52 -4.60
C ASP A 61 -16.61 -3.84 -4.74
N PRO A 62 -17.67 -4.60 -5.07
CA PRO A 62 -19.01 -4.05 -5.22
C PRO A 62 -19.56 -3.45 -3.92
N VAL A 63 -19.13 -3.96 -2.75
CA VAL A 63 -19.57 -3.45 -1.44
C VAL A 63 -18.93 -2.10 -1.17
N ALA A 64 -17.61 -1.98 -1.30
CA ALA A 64 -16.91 -0.70 -1.18
C ALA A 64 -17.44 0.33 -2.19
N ARG A 65 -17.75 -0.08 -3.43
CA ARG A 65 -18.39 0.78 -4.44
C ARG A 65 -19.76 1.27 -4.00
N ALA A 66 -20.63 0.39 -3.53
CA ALA A 66 -21.96 0.76 -3.06
C ALA A 66 -21.89 1.71 -1.86
N GLN A 67 -20.98 1.47 -0.91
CA GLN A 67 -20.76 2.34 0.23
C GLN A 67 -20.27 3.73 -0.17
N ARG A 68 -19.31 3.82 -1.10
CA ARG A 68 -18.85 5.12 -1.66
C ARG A 68 -20.00 5.87 -2.35
N TYR A 69 -20.81 5.16 -3.13
CA TYR A 69 -21.97 5.74 -3.81
C TYR A 69 -22.98 6.28 -2.78
N LEU A 70 -23.30 5.51 -1.74
CA LEU A 70 -24.19 5.96 -0.67
C LEU A 70 -23.60 7.15 0.10
N GLN A 71 -22.30 7.14 0.43
CA GLN A 71 -21.64 8.27 1.09
C GLN A 71 -21.74 9.56 0.26
N ALA A 72 -21.49 9.48 -1.06
CA ALA A 72 -21.63 10.62 -1.96
C ALA A 72 -23.07 11.18 -2.02
N HIS A 73 -24.08 10.34 -1.80
CA HIS A 73 -25.50 10.69 -1.90
C HIS A 73 -26.25 10.79 -0.56
N THR A 74 -25.56 10.59 0.57
CA THR A 74 -26.12 10.86 1.91
C THR A 74 -26.22 12.37 2.17
N VAL A 75 -27.08 12.76 3.12
CA VAL A 75 -27.50 14.16 3.39
C VAL A 75 -26.34 15.17 3.52
N ALA A 76 -25.14 14.73 3.92
CA ALA A 76 -23.94 15.57 3.96
C ALA A 76 -23.42 16.02 2.57
N GLY A 77 -23.63 15.20 1.52
CA GLY A 77 -23.30 15.55 0.13
C GLY A 77 -24.35 16.44 -0.53
N ALA A 78 -25.63 16.26 -0.19
CA ALA A 78 -26.74 17.07 -0.71
C ALA A 78 -26.62 18.56 -0.32
N LEU A 79 -26.08 18.87 0.86
CA LEU A 79 -25.84 20.25 1.30
C LEU A 79 -24.70 20.95 0.53
N LYS A 80 -23.76 20.21 -0.06
CA LYS A 80 -22.67 20.80 -0.89
C LYS A 80 -23.09 21.06 -2.34
N ALA A 81 -24.09 20.34 -2.86
CA ALA A 81 -24.57 20.51 -4.24
C ALA A 81 -25.58 21.67 -4.39
N ILE A 82 -26.03 22.27 -3.28
CA ILE A 82 -27.02 23.36 -3.26
C ILE A 82 -26.37 24.74 -3.05
N ARG A 83 -25.04 24.85 -2.95
CA ARG A 83 -24.34 26.14 -2.78
C ARG A 83 -23.58 26.56 -4.02
#